data_AF-A0A9E3WTA7-F1
#
_entry.id   AF-A0A9E3WTA7-F1
#
_cell.length_a   1.000
_cell.length_b   1.000
_cell.length_c   1.000
_cell.angle_alpha   90.00
_cell.angle_beta   90.00
_cell.angle_gamma   90.00
#
_symmetry.space_group_name_H-M   'P 1'
#
loop_
_entity.id
_entity.type
_entity.pdbx_description
1 polymer ?
#
loop_
_entity_poly.entity_id
_entity_poly.type
_entity_poly.pdbx_seq_one_letter_code
_entity_poly.pdbx_strand_id
1 'polypeptide(L)'
;MDDLLNNIHHGDCVAGMNSLPAGSIDLAFADPPFNIGFDYDVYQDRKEQSQYLAWSRSWIAAVHRALKPDGTFWLAIGDEYAAELKVISQEIGFFPRSWVIWYYTFGVNCTRKFTRSHAHLFYFVKDPARFTFRDDHLDNRIPSARQLVYNDRRANARGRLPDDTWIIRPADVVGELIDDEGLFALS
;
A
#
# COMPACT_ATOMS: atom_id res chain seq x y z
N MET A 1 17.98 -0.33 -19.28
CA MET A 1 17.08 -0.69 -18.16
C MET A 1 17.90 -0.94 -16.90
N ASP A 2 19.12 -1.46 -17.02
CA ASP A 2 20.06 -1.63 -15.90
C ASP A 2 20.28 -0.36 -15.06
N ASP A 3 20.43 0.82 -15.68
CA ASP A 3 20.58 2.08 -14.91
C ASP A 3 19.33 2.49 -14.12
N LEU A 4 18.16 1.92 -14.41
CA LEU A 4 16.91 2.20 -13.68
C LEU A 4 16.78 1.32 -12.44
N LEU A 5 17.37 0.13 -12.44
CA LEU A 5 17.20 -0.86 -11.38
C LEU A 5 18.08 -0.50 -10.18
N ASN A 6 17.57 -0.76 -8.97
CA ASN A 6 18.30 -0.61 -7.70
C ASN A 6 18.87 0.79 -7.44
N ASN A 7 18.29 1.82 -8.07
CA ASN A 7 18.68 3.22 -7.88
C ASN A 7 17.45 4.06 -7.50
N ILE A 8 17.66 5.06 -6.64
CA ILE A 8 16.65 6.06 -6.33
C ILE A 8 16.78 7.20 -7.35
N HIS A 9 15.69 7.48 -8.05
CA HIS A 9 15.64 8.51 -9.07
C HIS A 9 14.93 9.74 -8.51
N HIS A 10 15.67 10.83 -8.34
CA HIS A 10 15.10 12.09 -7.86
C HIS A 10 14.44 12.86 -9.01
N GLY A 11 13.16 13.20 -8.85
CA GLY A 11 12.41 14.00 -9.82
C GLY A 11 10.90 13.97 -9.59
N ASP A 12 10.15 14.59 -10.51
CA ASP A 12 8.70 14.50 -10.52
C ASP A 12 8.25 13.06 -10.82
N CYS A 13 7.42 12.49 -9.96
CA CYS A 13 7.03 11.08 -10.05
C CYS A 13 6.19 10.78 -11.30
N VAL A 14 5.36 11.73 -11.76
CA VAL A 14 4.53 11.56 -12.95
C VAL A 14 5.40 11.52 -14.19
N ALA A 15 6.31 12.49 -14.35
CA ALA A 15 7.28 12.54 -15.45
C ALA A 15 8.21 11.32 -15.42
N GLY A 16 8.74 10.97 -14.24
CA GLY A 16 9.60 9.81 -14.05
C GLY A 16 8.91 8.51 -14.47
N MET A 17 7.71 8.25 -13.95
CA MET A 17 6.92 7.09 -14.37
C MET A 17 6.55 7.17 -15.85
N ASN A 18 6.27 8.35 -16.40
CA ASN A 18 5.98 8.56 -17.83
C ASN A 18 7.15 8.22 -18.77
N SER A 19 8.38 8.32 -18.28
CA SER A 19 9.57 7.93 -19.04
C SER A 19 9.79 6.42 -19.12
N LEU A 20 9.18 5.64 -18.21
CA LEU A 20 9.30 4.19 -18.22
C LEU A 20 8.57 3.58 -19.42
N PRO A 21 9.13 2.52 -20.05
CA PRO A 21 8.40 1.76 -21.06
C PRO A 21 7.08 1.26 -20.51
N ALA A 22 6.01 1.33 -21.30
CA ALA A 22 4.71 0.80 -20.90
C ALA A 22 4.80 -0.71 -20.66
N GLY A 23 4.12 -1.22 -19.63
CA GLY A 23 4.14 -2.65 -19.31
C GLY A 23 5.51 -3.19 -18.88
N SER A 24 6.36 -2.37 -18.27
CA SER A 24 7.70 -2.79 -17.81
C SER A 24 7.77 -3.18 -16.34
N ILE A 25 6.77 -2.79 -15.53
CA ILE A 25 6.78 -2.98 -14.07
C ILE A 25 5.79 -4.08 -13.66
N ASP A 26 6.20 -4.99 -12.77
CA ASP A 26 5.35 -6.06 -12.22
C ASP A 26 4.44 -5.56 -11.09
N LEU A 27 4.99 -4.74 -10.19
CA LEU A 27 4.29 -4.23 -9.02
C LEU A 27 4.64 -2.77 -8.78
N ALA A 28 3.64 -1.97 -8.47
CA ALA A 28 3.82 -0.61 -7.97
C ALA A 28 3.25 -0.50 -6.55
N PHE A 29 3.97 0.17 -5.67
CA PHE A 29 3.49 0.56 -4.34
C PHE A 29 3.57 2.08 -4.25
N ALA A 30 2.48 2.74 -3.88
CA ALA A 30 2.43 4.19 -3.69
C ALA A 30 1.97 4.51 -2.27
N ASP A 31 2.78 5.33 -1.59
CA ASP A 31 2.45 6.02 -0.35
C ASP A 31 2.55 7.53 -0.63
N PRO A 32 1.54 8.11 -1.34
CA PRO A 32 1.58 9.51 -1.72
C PRO A 32 1.41 10.40 -0.48
N PRO A 33 1.70 11.72 -0.58
CA PRO A 33 1.31 12.65 0.46
C PRO A 33 -0.21 12.64 0.68
N PHE A 34 -0.67 12.48 1.93
CA PHE A 34 -2.09 12.28 2.24
C PHE A 34 -2.95 13.55 2.17
N ASN A 35 -2.35 14.72 1.88
CA ASN A 35 -3.05 16.01 1.83
C ASN A 35 -3.78 16.34 3.15
N ILE A 36 -3.11 16.07 4.27
CA ILE A 36 -3.58 16.34 5.64
C ILE A 36 -2.95 17.63 6.22
N GLY A 37 -2.01 18.23 5.49
CA GLY A 37 -1.22 19.38 5.92
C GLY A 37 -0.06 18.98 6.82
N PHE A 38 0.56 17.83 6.54
CA PHE A 38 1.83 17.45 7.16
C PHE A 38 2.93 18.42 6.71
N ASP A 39 3.85 18.76 7.63
CA ASP A 39 4.93 19.70 7.37
C ASP A 39 6.13 18.95 6.81
N TYR A 40 6.27 18.95 5.49
CA TYR A 40 7.45 18.42 4.80
C TYR A 40 8.41 19.58 4.49
N ASP A 41 9.73 19.34 4.61
CA ASP A 41 10.77 20.35 4.38
C ASP A 41 10.65 21.08 3.03
N VAL A 42 10.17 20.38 2.00
CA VAL A 42 10.12 20.87 0.61
C VAL A 42 8.76 20.77 -0.07
N TYR A 43 7.75 20.16 0.58
CA TYR A 43 6.46 19.87 -0.06
C TYR A 43 5.27 20.43 0.72
N GLN A 44 4.50 21.29 0.04
CA GLN A 44 3.23 21.78 0.58
C GLN A 44 2.14 20.70 0.42
N ASP A 45 1.90 19.98 1.51
CA ASP A 45 0.94 18.87 1.55
C ASP A 45 -0.50 19.34 1.38
N ARG A 46 -0.87 20.47 2.02
CA ARG A 46 -2.24 20.99 1.96
C ARG A 46 -2.53 21.68 0.63
N LYS A 47 -3.17 20.95 -0.28
CA LYS A 47 -3.68 21.44 -1.57
C LYS A 47 -5.19 21.52 -1.57
N GLU A 48 -5.72 22.33 -2.47
CA GLU A 48 -7.15 22.33 -2.75
C GLU A 48 -7.56 20.94 -3.29
N GLN A 49 -8.76 20.49 -2.90
CA GLN A 49 -9.21 19.12 -3.15
C GLN A 49 -9.19 18.76 -4.64
N SER A 50 -9.71 19.63 -5.51
CA SER A 50 -9.72 19.36 -6.95
C SER A 50 -8.31 19.26 -7.53
N GLN A 51 -7.37 20.08 -7.04
CA GLN A 51 -5.96 19.99 -7.44
C GLN A 51 -5.32 18.67 -7.00
N TYR A 52 -5.55 18.25 -5.75
CA TYR A 52 -5.02 16.98 -5.23
C TYR A 52 -5.57 15.77 -5.99
N LEU A 53 -6.88 15.76 -6.27
CA LEU A 53 -7.51 14.68 -7.02
C LEU A 53 -7.07 14.65 -8.50
N ALA A 54 -6.88 15.82 -9.13
CA ALA A 54 -6.38 15.91 -10.50
C ALA A 54 -4.93 15.42 -10.61
N TRP A 55 -4.07 15.82 -9.67
CA TRP A 55 -2.71 15.29 -9.56
C TRP A 55 -2.74 13.78 -9.29
N SER A 56 -3.64 13.31 -8.42
CA SER A 56 -3.77 11.90 -8.11
C SER A 56 -4.17 11.04 -9.29
N ARG A 57 -5.15 11.50 -10.07
CA ARG A 57 -5.50 10.87 -11.34
C ARG A 57 -4.29 10.76 -12.28
N SER A 58 -3.45 11.80 -12.34
CA SER A 58 -2.29 11.83 -13.23
C SER A 58 -1.24 10.78 -12.86
N TRP A 59 -0.88 10.67 -11.58
CA TRP A 59 0.11 9.67 -11.17
C TRP A 59 -0.46 8.24 -11.17
N ILE A 60 -1.74 8.03 -10.82
CA ILE A 60 -2.37 6.71 -10.91
C ILE A 60 -2.43 6.23 -12.37
N ALA A 61 -2.70 7.13 -13.32
CA ALA A 61 -2.71 6.79 -14.74
C ALA A 61 -1.30 6.43 -15.24
N ALA A 62 -0.26 7.11 -14.76
CA ALA A 62 1.12 6.78 -15.06
C ALA A 62 1.52 5.39 -14.52
N VAL A 63 1.12 5.05 -13.28
CA VAL A 63 1.26 3.70 -12.71
C VAL A 63 0.58 2.66 -13.59
N HIS A 64 -0.68 2.89 -13.97
CA HIS A 64 -1.44 1.96 -14.81
C HIS A 64 -0.74 1.68 -16.16
N ARG A 65 -0.15 2.71 -16.79
CA ARG A 65 0.59 2.56 -18.05
C ARG A 65 1.89 1.77 -17.86
N ALA A 66 2.64 2.06 -16.80
CA ALA A 66 3.93 1.42 -16.53
C ALA A 66 3.77 -0.06 -16.15
N LEU A 67 2.68 -0.44 -15.49
CA LEU A 67 2.41 -1.81 -15.08
C LEU A 67 2.15 -2.77 -16.25
N LYS A 68 2.69 -3.98 -16.15
CA LYS A 68 2.37 -5.12 -17.03
C LYS A 68 0.88 -5.47 -16.99
N PRO A 69 0.32 -6.13 -18.03
CA PRO A 69 -1.09 -6.53 -18.04
C PRO A 69 -1.53 -7.37 -16.83
N ASP A 70 -0.62 -8.16 -16.25
CA ASP A 70 -0.81 -9.00 -15.06
C ASP A 70 -0.24 -8.38 -13.77
N GLY A 71 0.15 -7.10 -13.84
CA GLY A 71 0.76 -6.36 -12.76
C GLY A 71 -0.23 -5.90 -11.69
N THR A 72 0.33 -5.57 -10.53
CA THR A 72 -0.42 -5.18 -9.33
C THR A 72 -0.07 -3.78 -8.85
N PHE A 73 -1.04 -3.09 -8.25
CA PHE A 73 -0.84 -1.77 -7.67
C PHE A 73 -1.33 -1.75 -6.23
N TRP A 74 -0.46 -1.30 -5.32
CA TRP A 74 -0.78 -1.06 -3.92
C TRP A 74 -0.78 0.44 -3.62
N LEU A 75 -1.83 0.92 -2.95
CA LEU A 75 -1.99 2.32 -2.55
C LEU A 75 -2.23 2.43 -1.05
N ALA A 76 -1.35 3.12 -0.34
CA ALA A 76 -1.56 3.56 1.03
C ALA A 76 -2.20 4.96 1.07
N ILE A 77 -3.19 5.16 1.93
CA ILE A 77 -3.83 6.48 2.12
C ILE A 77 -4.53 6.55 3.49
N GLY A 78 -4.66 7.75 4.04
CA GLY A 78 -5.48 8.02 5.22
C GLY A 78 -6.97 8.16 4.91
N ASP A 79 -7.77 8.41 5.96
CA ASP A 79 -9.24 8.49 5.90
C ASP A 79 -9.76 9.46 4.82
N GLU A 80 -9.10 10.61 4.65
CA GLU A 80 -9.64 11.78 3.94
C GLU A 80 -9.95 11.54 2.47
N TYR A 81 -9.16 10.69 1.80
CA TYR A 81 -9.22 10.50 0.35
C TYR A 81 -9.29 9.03 -0.07
N ALA A 82 -9.48 8.12 0.87
CA ALA A 82 -9.49 6.68 0.59
C ALA A 82 -10.58 6.30 -0.43
N ALA A 83 -11.79 6.85 -0.27
CA ALA A 83 -12.89 6.59 -1.18
C ALA A 83 -12.62 7.17 -2.58
N GLU A 84 -12.17 8.41 -2.66
CA GLU A 84 -11.91 9.14 -3.89
C GLU A 84 -10.79 8.48 -4.70
N LEU A 85 -9.67 8.13 -4.07
CA LEU A 85 -8.56 7.49 -4.77
C LEU A 85 -8.91 6.07 -5.22
N LYS A 86 -9.76 5.35 -4.47
CA LYS A 86 -10.31 4.07 -4.92
C LYS A 86 -11.16 4.25 -6.19
N VAL A 87 -12.08 5.22 -6.19
CA VAL A 87 -12.94 5.50 -7.34
C VAL A 87 -12.11 5.91 -8.56
N ILE A 88 -11.16 6.84 -8.39
CA ILE A 88 -10.25 7.27 -9.47
C ILE A 88 -9.47 6.10 -10.04
N SER A 89 -8.95 5.21 -9.19
CA SER A 89 -8.21 4.02 -9.64
C SER A 89 -9.10 3.10 -10.49
N GLN A 90 -10.35 2.90 -10.09
CA GLN A 90 -11.32 2.11 -10.86
C GLN A 90 -11.65 2.74 -12.21
N GLU A 91 -11.86 4.06 -12.25
CA GLU A 91 -12.13 4.79 -13.49
C GLU A 91 -10.95 4.74 -14.49
N ILE A 92 -9.72 4.68 -13.99
CA ILE A 92 -8.52 4.53 -14.81
C ILE A 92 -8.41 3.11 -15.42
N GLY A 93 -9.05 2.12 -14.81
CA GLY A 93 -9.09 0.74 -15.30
C GLY A 93 -8.52 -0.30 -14.34
N PHE A 94 -8.21 0.07 -13.09
CA PHE A 94 -7.84 -0.92 -12.07
C PHE A 94 -9.05 -1.64 -11.49
N PHE A 95 -8.85 -2.90 -11.09
CA PHE A 95 -9.85 -3.71 -10.40
C PHE A 95 -9.42 -3.93 -8.94
N PRO A 96 -10.26 -3.55 -7.95
CA PRO A 96 -9.93 -3.78 -6.54
C PRO A 96 -10.04 -5.27 -6.20
N ARG A 97 -9.02 -5.79 -5.52
CA ARG A 97 -8.98 -7.15 -4.98
C ARG A 97 -9.15 -7.18 -3.47
N SER A 98 -8.62 -6.19 -2.77
CA SER A 98 -8.82 -6.05 -1.33
C SER A 98 -8.70 -4.59 -0.91
N TRP A 99 -9.43 -4.24 0.14
CA TRP A 99 -9.23 -3.03 0.92
C TRP A 99 -8.72 -3.47 2.29
N VAL A 100 -7.40 -3.47 2.43
CA VAL A 100 -6.72 -3.87 3.65
C VAL A 100 -6.70 -2.71 4.64
N ILE A 101 -6.98 -3.00 5.90
CA ILE A 101 -6.86 -2.06 7.03
C ILE A 101 -5.55 -2.36 7.75
N TRP A 102 -4.59 -1.45 7.65
CA TRP A 102 -3.37 -1.53 8.46
C TRP A 102 -3.60 -0.81 9.78
N TYR A 103 -3.80 -1.59 10.85
CA TYR A 103 -4.07 -1.08 12.18
C TYR A 103 -2.79 -0.75 12.95
N TYR A 104 -2.78 0.41 13.62
CA TYR A 104 -1.71 0.85 14.50
C TYR A 104 -2.24 1.67 15.69
N THR A 105 -1.51 1.63 16.80
CA THR A 105 -1.94 2.23 18.09
C THR A 105 -1.26 3.56 18.42
N PHE A 106 -0.29 4.03 17.62
CA PHE A 106 0.43 5.30 17.84
C PHE A 106 -0.29 6.53 17.25
N GLY A 107 -1.58 6.42 16.97
CA GLY A 107 -2.35 7.46 16.30
C GLY A 107 -2.60 8.71 17.15
N VAL A 108 -2.87 9.83 16.47
CA VAL A 108 -3.17 11.12 17.11
C VAL A 108 -4.55 11.09 17.76
N ASN A 109 -4.61 11.39 19.06
CA ASN A 109 -5.87 11.52 19.79
C ASN A 109 -6.76 12.60 19.14
N CYS A 110 -8.03 12.26 18.90
CA CYS A 110 -9.00 13.14 18.27
C CYS A 110 -10.03 13.61 19.31
N THR A 111 -10.36 14.90 19.32
CA THR A 111 -11.31 15.47 20.31
C THR A 111 -12.76 15.51 19.83
N ARG A 112 -12.99 15.44 18.51
CA ARG A 112 -14.31 15.57 17.87
C ARG A 112 -14.71 14.39 16.99
N LYS A 113 -13.86 13.37 16.90
CA LYS A 113 -14.09 12.13 16.16
C LYS A 113 -13.34 10.98 16.83
N PHE A 114 -13.59 9.75 16.39
CA PHE A 114 -12.80 8.59 16.84
C PHE A 114 -11.31 8.78 16.51
N THR A 115 -10.45 8.21 17.35
CA THR A 115 -9.00 8.25 17.17
C THR A 115 -8.63 7.57 15.86
N ARG A 116 -7.72 8.19 15.10
CA ARG A 116 -7.15 7.56 13.91
C ARG A 116 -6.25 6.41 14.34
N SER A 117 -6.53 5.22 13.87
CA SER A 117 -5.83 4.00 14.30
C SER A 117 -5.50 3.07 13.14
N HIS A 118 -5.62 3.57 11.92
CA HIS A 118 -5.33 2.79 10.73
C HIS A 118 -5.01 3.65 9.52
N ALA A 119 -4.35 3.01 8.56
CA ALA A 119 -4.27 3.45 7.17
C ALA A 119 -5.02 2.44 6.28
N HIS A 120 -5.44 2.92 5.12
CA HIS A 120 -6.07 2.11 4.09
C HIS A 120 -5.02 1.67 3.08
N LEU A 121 -4.91 0.36 2.86
CA LEU A 121 -4.08 -0.24 1.82
C LEU A 121 -5.00 -0.86 0.75
N PHE A 122 -5.08 -0.24 -0.41
CA PHE A 122 -5.81 -0.81 -1.53
C PHE A 122 -4.91 -1.73 -2.35
N TYR A 123 -5.37 -2.96 -2.58
CA TYR A 123 -4.75 -3.89 -3.51
C TYR A 123 -5.54 -3.92 -4.81
N PHE A 124 -4.93 -3.41 -5.88
CA PHE A 124 -5.49 -3.33 -7.22
C PHE A 124 -4.75 -4.24 -8.21
N VAL A 125 -5.45 -4.68 -9.24
CA VAL A 125 -4.91 -5.44 -10.38
C VAL A 125 -5.38 -4.84 -11.70
N LYS A 126 -4.62 -5.04 -12.78
CA LYS A 126 -5.04 -4.60 -14.13
C LYS A 126 -6.03 -5.53 -14.81
N ASP A 127 -5.92 -6.83 -14.55
CA ASP A 127 -6.81 -7.84 -15.10
C ASP A 127 -7.30 -8.74 -13.96
N PRO A 128 -8.61 -8.78 -13.67
CA PRO A 128 -9.15 -9.53 -12.54
C PRO A 128 -9.08 -11.06 -12.75
N ALA A 129 -8.87 -11.51 -13.99
CA ALA A 129 -8.72 -12.93 -14.34
C ALA A 129 -7.24 -13.35 -14.46
N ARG A 130 -6.32 -12.41 -14.72
CA ARG A 130 -4.89 -12.69 -14.93
C ARG A 130 -4.02 -11.71 -14.19
N PHE A 131 -3.57 -12.09 -13.00
CA PHE A 131 -2.68 -11.29 -12.18
C PHE A 131 -1.79 -12.18 -11.31
N THR A 132 -0.61 -11.69 -10.95
CA THR A 132 0.27 -12.41 -10.04
C THR A 132 -0.26 -12.33 -8.62
N PHE A 133 -0.64 -13.46 -8.05
CA PHE A 133 -0.99 -13.60 -6.64
C PHE A 133 -0.46 -14.92 -6.10
N ARG A 134 0.62 -14.84 -5.31
CA ARG A 134 1.32 -16.01 -4.76
C ARG A 134 0.57 -16.56 -3.55
N ASP A 135 -0.64 -17.06 -3.77
CA ASP A 135 -1.47 -17.52 -2.68
C ASP A 135 -0.91 -18.79 -2.03
N ASP A 136 -0.33 -19.70 -2.79
CA ASP A 136 0.22 -20.98 -2.30
C ASP A 136 1.58 -20.86 -1.58
N HIS A 137 2.31 -19.76 -1.78
CA HIS A 137 3.63 -19.55 -1.20
C HIS A 137 3.57 -19.47 0.34
N LEU A 138 4.47 -20.18 1.03
CA LEU A 138 4.42 -20.30 2.50
C LEU A 138 4.58 -18.95 3.21
N ASP A 139 5.40 -18.05 2.67
CA ASP A 139 5.55 -16.68 3.21
C ASP A 139 4.25 -15.88 3.20
N ASN A 140 3.29 -16.26 2.35
CA ASN A 140 1.97 -15.64 2.26
C ASN A 140 0.88 -16.46 2.99
N ARG A 141 1.27 -17.41 3.84
CA ARG A 141 0.34 -18.23 4.62
C ARG A 141 0.64 -18.11 6.10
N ILE A 142 -0.42 -17.98 6.89
CA ILE A 142 -0.37 -18.01 8.35
C ILE A 142 -1.15 -19.20 8.90
N PRO A 143 -0.77 -19.74 10.07
CA PRO A 143 -1.59 -20.74 10.74
C PRO A 143 -3.00 -20.21 11.01
N SER A 144 -4.00 -21.06 10.78
CA SER A 144 -5.39 -20.72 11.10
C SER A 144 -5.72 -21.11 12.55
N ALA A 145 -6.66 -20.40 13.18
CA ALA A 145 -7.21 -20.82 14.47
C ALA A 145 -7.85 -22.23 14.39
N ARG A 146 -8.33 -22.65 13.21
CA ARG A 146 -8.81 -24.02 12.96
C ARG A 146 -7.71 -25.07 13.17
N GLN A 147 -6.46 -24.76 12.81
CA GLN A 147 -5.31 -25.61 13.09
C GLN A 147 -4.91 -25.51 14.56
N LEU A 148 -4.75 -24.29 15.08
CA LEU A 148 -4.10 -24.07 16.37
C LEU A 148 -5.02 -24.34 17.57
N VAL A 149 -6.31 -24.02 17.45
CA VAL A 149 -7.26 -24.03 18.57
C VAL A 149 -8.25 -25.19 18.45
N TYR A 150 -8.78 -25.43 17.26
CA TYR A 150 -9.92 -26.33 17.08
C TYR A 150 -9.56 -27.74 16.57
N ASN A 151 -8.29 -27.98 16.23
CA ASN A 151 -7.80 -29.23 15.61
C ASN A 151 -8.74 -29.76 14.50
N ASP A 152 -9.27 -28.83 13.69
CA ASP A 152 -10.28 -29.13 12.67
C ASP A 152 -9.58 -29.74 11.45
N ARG A 153 -9.94 -30.99 11.11
CA ARG A 153 -9.36 -31.73 9.98
C ARG A 153 -9.61 -31.08 8.61
N ARG A 154 -10.55 -30.14 8.52
CA ARG A 154 -10.81 -29.36 7.30
C ARG A 154 -9.83 -28.20 7.12
N ALA A 155 -8.99 -27.92 8.12
CA ALA A 155 -8.01 -26.87 8.01
C ALA A 155 -6.94 -27.23 6.97
N ASN A 156 -6.59 -26.27 6.13
CA ASN A 156 -5.53 -26.48 5.15
C ASN A 156 -4.20 -26.61 5.89
N ALA A 157 -3.48 -27.71 5.67
CA ALA A 157 -2.20 -28.00 6.30
C ALA A 157 -1.15 -26.90 6.04
N ARG A 158 -1.23 -26.21 4.90
CA ARG A 158 -0.35 -25.07 4.54
C ARG A 158 -0.78 -23.75 5.17
N GLY A 159 -1.79 -23.73 6.03
CA GLY A 159 -2.34 -22.51 6.61
C GLY A 159 -3.36 -21.82 5.73
N ARG A 160 -3.63 -20.56 6.04
CA ARG A 160 -4.57 -19.69 5.31
C ARG A 160 -3.87 -18.41 4.86
N LEU A 161 -4.48 -17.67 3.94
CA LEU A 161 -4.03 -16.31 3.66
C LEU A 161 -4.23 -15.43 4.91
N PRO A 162 -3.37 -14.42 5.13
CA PRO A 162 -3.60 -13.37 6.13
C PRO A 162 -4.99 -12.75 5.98
N ASP A 163 -5.52 -12.20 7.07
CA ASP A 163 -6.69 -11.34 6.99
C ASP A 163 -6.37 -10.09 6.19
N ASP A 164 -7.41 -9.38 5.75
CA ASP A 164 -7.31 -8.02 5.23
C ASP A 164 -7.30 -6.96 6.35
N THR A 165 -7.21 -7.38 7.62
CA THR A 165 -6.93 -6.48 8.75
C THR A 165 -5.56 -6.83 9.31
N TRP A 166 -4.57 -5.99 9.02
CA TRP A 166 -3.19 -6.21 9.40
C TRP A 166 -2.89 -5.51 10.72
N ILE A 167 -2.67 -6.33 11.74
CA ILE A 167 -2.23 -5.90 13.06
C ILE A 167 -0.73 -6.21 13.13
N ILE A 168 0.08 -5.35 12.53
CA ILE A 168 1.53 -5.44 12.66
C ILE A 168 1.90 -4.58 13.87
N ARG A 169 2.19 -5.21 15.01
CA ARG A 169 2.80 -4.49 16.12
C ARG A 169 4.25 -4.20 15.71
N PRO A 170 4.80 -3.00 15.98
CA PRO A 170 6.22 -2.72 15.72
C PRO A 170 7.17 -3.77 16.32
N ALA A 171 6.78 -4.40 17.43
CA ALA A 171 7.53 -5.48 18.09
C ALA A 171 7.48 -6.85 17.38
N ASP A 172 6.58 -7.05 16.42
CA ASP A 172 6.40 -8.32 15.70
C ASP A 172 7.03 -8.29 14.28
N VAL A 173 7.68 -7.19 13.89
CA VAL A 173 8.45 -7.14 12.64
C VAL A 173 9.72 -7.95 12.83
N VAL A 174 9.73 -9.18 12.34
CA VAL A 174 10.93 -10.00 12.28
C VAL A 174 11.80 -9.49 11.14
N GLY A 175 12.81 -8.70 11.51
CA GLY A 175 13.80 -8.10 10.64
C GLY A 175 14.34 -6.87 11.37
N GLU A 176 15.65 -6.83 11.64
CA GLU A 176 16.28 -5.66 12.27
C GLU A 176 15.98 -4.43 11.40
N LEU A 177 15.10 -3.55 11.87
CA LEU A 177 15.09 -2.17 11.44
C LEU A 177 16.33 -1.54 12.08
N ILE A 178 17.46 -1.65 11.38
CA ILE A 178 18.64 -0.85 11.69
C ILE A 178 18.28 0.57 11.26
N ASP A 179 18.06 1.46 12.23
CA ASP A 179 18.10 2.89 11.98
C ASP A 179 19.58 3.32 11.84
N ASP A 180 19.84 4.36 11.04
CA ASP A 180 21.20 4.89 10.83
C ASP A 180 21.78 5.57 12.10
N GLU A 181 21.06 5.59 13.23
CA GLU A 181 21.49 6.28 14.45
C GLU A 181 21.46 5.48 15.77
N GLY A 182 21.10 4.20 15.77
CA GLY A 182 21.45 3.27 16.85
C GLY A 182 21.14 3.71 18.28
N LEU A 183 19.98 4.34 18.54
CA LEU A 183 19.63 4.77 19.90
C LEU A 183 18.21 4.37 20.31
N PHE A 184 18.08 3.21 20.93
CA PHE A 184 16.94 2.92 21.80
C PHE A 184 17.12 3.63 23.14
N ALA A 185 16.28 4.62 23.44
CA ALA A 185 16.04 5.09 24.79
C ALA A 185 14.61 4.68 25.20
N LEU A 186 14.51 3.67 26.06
CA LEU A 186 13.30 3.36 26.81
C LEU A 186 13.27 4.24 28.07
N SER A 187 12.18 4.99 28.25
CA SER A 187 11.70 5.43 29.57
C SER A 187 10.22 5.12 29.69
#